data_AF-A0A1M5JPK6-F1
#
_entry.id   AF-A0A1M5JPK6-F1
#
_cell.length_a   1.000
_cell.length_b   1.000
_cell.length_c   1.000
_cell.angle_alpha   90.00
_cell.angle_beta   90.00
_cell.angle_gamma   90.00
#
_symmetry.space_group_name_H-M   'P 1'
#
loop_
_entity.id
_entity.type
_entity.pdbx_description
1 polymer ?
#
loop_
_entity_poly.entity_id
_entity_poly.type
_entity_poly.pdbx_seq_one_letter_code
_entity_poly.pdbx_strand_id
1 'polypeptide(L)'
;MLPLILTALLSSCTPDSAKETMNDELQEKIDEQLLIAENMLNDREFKNAIAHIELHKLRNGNYPNALSELMFLTAMDSSIFYSVEYTRLDSVYELNINFEHSFFGDEEKKAGQLKYPPEFWKGLGCVKSNVK
;
A
#
# COMPACT_ATOMS: atom_id res chain seq x y z
N MET A 1 -7.35 31.04 -34.52
CA MET A 1 -8.59 31.19 -33.74
C MET A 1 -9.67 30.37 -34.42
N LEU A 2 -9.85 29.11 -33.99
CA LEU A 2 -10.96 28.24 -34.41
C LEU A 2 -11.98 28.19 -33.24
N PRO A 3 -13.28 28.11 -33.52
CA PRO A 3 -14.32 28.58 -32.61
C PRO A 3 -14.64 27.58 -31.51
N LEU A 4 -14.79 28.14 -30.30
CA LEU A 4 -15.14 27.54 -29.02
C LEU A 4 -16.59 26.99 -28.93
N ILE A 5 -17.24 26.66 -30.05
CA ILE A 5 -18.71 26.47 -30.10
C ILE A 5 -19.13 25.00 -30.27
N LEU A 6 -18.22 24.06 -30.57
CA LEU A 6 -18.62 22.68 -30.88
C LEU A 6 -18.76 21.74 -29.66
N THR A 7 -18.40 22.16 -28.45
CA THR A 7 -18.54 21.31 -27.24
C THR A 7 -19.88 21.46 -26.51
N ALA A 8 -20.70 22.47 -26.83
CA ALA A 8 -21.91 22.76 -26.06
C ALA A 8 -23.20 22.08 -26.58
N LEU A 9 -23.19 21.46 -27.76
CA LEU A 9 -24.42 20.93 -28.39
C LEU A 9 -24.65 19.42 -28.22
N LEU A 10 -23.71 18.68 -27.63
CA LEU A 10 -23.91 17.25 -27.33
C LEU A 10 -24.41 16.98 -25.90
N SER A 11 -24.41 17.99 -25.02
CA SER A 11 -24.82 17.82 -23.62
C SER A 11 -26.35 17.81 -23.40
N SER A 12 -27.11 18.27 -24.40
CA SER A 12 -28.58 18.42 -24.30
C SER A 12 -29.39 17.19 -24.71
N CYS A 13 -28.76 16.10 -25.17
CA CYS A 13 -29.47 14.89 -25.64
C CYS A 13 -29.12 13.61 -24.89
N THR A 14 -28.26 13.65 -23.88
CA THR A 14 -28.06 12.53 -22.95
C THR A 14 -29.12 12.60 -21.85
N PRO A 15 -29.99 11.57 -21.70
CA PRO A 15 -30.90 11.47 -20.56
C PRO A 15 -30.11 11.56 -19.26
N ASP A 16 -30.67 12.20 -18.23
CA ASP A 16 -29.97 12.36 -16.94
C ASP A 16 -29.59 11.00 -16.34
N SER A 17 -30.39 9.96 -16.58
CA SER A 17 -30.07 8.57 -16.20
C SER A 17 -28.79 8.05 -16.87
N ALA A 18 -28.50 8.42 -18.12
CA ALA A 18 -27.28 8.01 -18.81
C ALA A 18 -26.03 8.74 -18.27
N LYS A 19 -26.19 9.97 -17.76
CA LYS A 19 -25.10 10.72 -17.10
C LYS A 19 -24.79 10.15 -15.72
N GLU A 20 -25.83 9.75 -14.98
CA GLU A 20 -25.71 9.12 -13.67
C GLU A 20 -25.00 7.76 -13.78
N THR A 21 -25.42 6.89 -14.71
CA THR A 21 -24.73 5.61 -14.97
C THR A 21 -23.27 5.79 -15.41
N MET A 22 -22.98 6.78 -16.25
CA MET A 22 -21.58 7.09 -16.64
C MET A 22 -20.72 7.55 -15.47
N ASN A 23 -21.30 8.30 -14.52
CA ASN A 23 -20.58 8.75 -13.34
C ASN A 23 -20.31 7.58 -12.38
N ASP A 24 -21.27 6.67 -12.23
CA ASP A 24 -21.13 5.47 -11.40
C ASP A 24 -20.04 4.53 -11.95
N GLU A 25 -20.05 4.26 -13.27
CA GLU A 25 -19.02 3.43 -13.93
C GLU A 25 -17.63 4.07 -13.85
N LEU A 26 -17.54 5.40 -13.95
CA LEU A 26 -16.27 6.12 -13.82
C LEU A 26 -15.75 6.06 -12.38
N GLN A 27 -16.64 6.22 -11.40
CA GLN A 27 -16.28 6.13 -9.99
C GLN A 27 -15.79 4.72 -9.62
N GLU A 28 -16.47 3.67 -10.10
CA GLU A 28 -16.05 2.28 -9.91
C GLU A 28 -14.64 2.04 -10.45
N LYS A 29 -14.33 2.55 -11.64
CA LYS A 29 -12.98 2.43 -12.22
C LYS A 29 -11.92 3.18 -11.42
N ILE A 30 -12.24 4.38 -10.92
CA ILE A 30 -11.32 5.15 -10.07
C ILE A 30 -11.04 4.36 -8.80
N ASP A 31 -12.09 3.81 -8.17
CA ASP A 31 -11.98 3.03 -6.95
C ASP A 31 -11.14 1.76 -7.15
N GLU A 32 -11.32 1.07 -8.28
CA GLU A 32 -10.48 -0.09 -8.64
C GLU A 32 -9.01 0.31 -8.80
N GLN A 33 -8.71 1.40 -9.51
CA GLN A 33 -7.35 1.87 -9.70
C GLN A 33 -6.69 2.33 -8.40
N LEU A 34 -7.44 2.98 -7.51
CA LEU A 34 -6.97 3.37 -6.18
C LEU A 34 -6.67 2.14 -5.33
N LEU A 35 -7.53 1.11 -5.36
CA LEU A 35 -7.28 -0.14 -4.66
C LEU A 35 -6.03 -0.87 -5.17
N ILE A 36 -5.81 -0.89 -6.50
CA ILE A 36 -4.58 -1.45 -7.10
C ILE A 36 -3.35 -0.66 -6.61
N ALA A 37 -3.39 0.66 -6.68
CA ALA A 37 -2.28 1.52 -6.25
C ALA A 37 -1.97 1.34 -4.76
N GLU A 38 -3.00 1.27 -3.92
CA GLU A 38 -2.88 1.02 -2.48
C GLU A 38 -2.22 -0.33 -2.20
N ASN A 39 -2.61 -1.40 -2.90
CA ASN A 39 -1.96 -2.71 -2.78
C ASN A 39 -0.48 -2.67 -3.23
N MET A 40 -0.16 -1.93 -4.29
CA MET A 40 1.22 -1.78 -4.76
C MET A 40 2.09 -1.03 -3.75
N LEU A 41 1.55 0.00 -3.10
CA LEU A 41 2.26 0.74 -2.06
C LEU A 41 2.47 -0.14 -0.82
N ASN A 42 1.43 -0.84 -0.36
CA ASN A 42 1.53 -1.76 0.76
C ASN A 42 2.54 -2.89 0.49
N ASP A 43 2.57 -3.45 -0.73
CA ASP A 43 3.58 -4.44 -1.15
C ASP A 43 5.01 -3.87 -1.07
N ARG A 44 5.22 -2.66 -1.61
CA ARG A 44 6.51 -1.98 -1.60
C ARG A 44 6.99 -1.71 -0.17
N GLU A 45 6.16 -1.09 0.65
CA GLU A 45 6.53 -0.71 2.02
C GLU A 45 6.79 -1.93 2.90
N PHE A 46 5.99 -2.99 2.75
CA PHE A 46 6.21 -4.24 3.48
C PHE A 46 7.55 -4.90 3.12
N LYS A 47 7.89 -4.97 1.83
CA LYS A 47 9.18 -5.51 1.38
C LYS A 47 10.36 -4.63 1.81
N ASN A 48 10.20 -3.31 1.76
CA ASN A 48 11.19 -2.36 2.25
C ASN A 48 11.45 -2.53 3.76
N ALA A 49 10.39 -2.70 4.55
CA ALA A 49 10.50 -2.98 5.98
C ALA A 49 11.36 -4.23 6.24
N ILE A 50 11.05 -5.34 5.56
CA ILE A 50 11.81 -6.59 5.66
C ILE A 50 13.28 -6.35 5.30
N ALA A 51 13.54 -5.71 4.17
CA ALA A 51 14.91 -5.46 3.72
C ALA A 51 15.74 -4.68 4.76
N HIS A 52 15.15 -3.62 5.34
CA HIS A 52 15.83 -2.80 6.35
C HIS A 52 16.00 -3.53 7.69
N ILE A 53 15.00 -4.30 8.14
CA ILE A 53 15.08 -5.13 9.36
C ILE A 53 16.17 -6.19 9.23
N GLU A 54 16.20 -6.91 8.10
CA GLU A 54 17.18 -7.96 7.85
C GLU A 54 18.59 -7.37 7.67
N LEU A 55 18.72 -6.22 7.00
CA LEU A 55 19.99 -5.50 6.90
C LEU A 55 20.49 -5.05 8.28
N HIS A 56 19.61 -4.55 9.15
CA HIS A 56 19.96 -4.20 10.53
C HIS A 56 20.51 -5.43 11.27
N LYS A 57 19.84 -6.59 11.16
CA LYS A 57 20.30 -7.86 11.75
C LYS A 57 21.68 -8.26 11.25
N LEU A 58 21.92 -8.17 9.94
CA LEU A 58 23.22 -8.50 9.34
C LEU A 58 24.35 -7.61 9.87
N ARG A 59 24.07 -6.33 10.12
CA ARG A 59 25.07 -5.36 10.59
C ARG A 59 25.35 -5.45 12.08
N ASN A 60 24.32 -5.68 12.89
CA ASN A 60 24.38 -5.54 14.34
C ASN A 60 24.35 -6.90 15.08
N GLY A 61 24.14 -7.99 14.34
CA GLY A 61 24.05 -9.33 14.90
C GLY A 61 22.74 -9.64 15.60
N ASN A 62 21.83 -8.67 15.78
CA ASN A 62 20.50 -8.83 16.39
C ASN A 62 19.42 -8.02 15.63
N TYR A 63 18.17 -8.44 15.70
CA TYR A 63 17.05 -7.67 15.14
C TYR A 63 16.83 -6.39 15.98
N PRO A 64 16.38 -5.29 15.35
CA PRO A 64 16.15 -4.03 16.06
C PRO A 64 15.09 -4.21 17.16
N ASN A 65 15.22 -3.51 18.29
CA ASN A 65 14.17 -3.54 19.32
C ASN A 65 12.91 -2.79 18.86
N ALA A 66 13.09 -1.78 18.01
CA ALA A 66 12.02 -0.97 17.42
C ALA A 66 12.42 -0.51 16.02
N LEU A 67 11.45 -0.21 15.16
CA LEU A 67 11.74 0.28 13.80
C LEU A 67 12.57 1.58 13.81
N SER A 68 12.46 2.41 14.85
CA SER A 68 13.27 3.63 14.98
C SER A 68 14.78 3.40 15.08
N GLU A 69 15.22 2.15 15.32
CA GLU A 69 16.64 1.77 15.29
C GLU A 69 17.14 1.45 13.86
N LEU A 70 16.27 1.49 12.84
CA LEU A 70 16.67 1.34 11.45
C LEU A 70 17.52 2.54 11.01
N MET A 71 18.61 2.25 10.31
CA MET A 71 19.58 3.26 9.83
C MET A 71 19.65 3.25 8.30
N PHE A 72 20.11 4.36 7.72
CA PHE A 72 20.29 4.52 6.28
C PHE A 72 18.98 4.44 5.46
N LEU A 73 17.85 4.78 6.09
CA LEU A 73 16.58 4.94 5.40
C LEU A 73 16.68 6.09 4.40
N THR A 74 16.14 5.89 3.20
CA THR A 74 15.95 7.02 2.28
C THR A 74 14.80 7.90 2.79
N ALA A 75 14.73 9.14 2.30
CA ALA A 75 13.59 10.01 2.62
C ALA A 75 12.24 9.38 2.22
N MET A 76 12.24 8.54 1.18
CA MET A 76 11.03 7.83 0.74
C MET A 76 10.71 6.59 1.57
N ASP A 77 11.65 6.06 2.34
CA ASP A 77 11.45 4.85 3.17
C ASP A 77 10.94 5.19 4.59
N SER A 78 10.63 6.46 4.86
CA SER A 78 10.10 6.85 6.17
C SER A 78 8.62 6.45 6.33
N SER A 79 7.91 6.16 5.23
CA SER A 79 6.52 5.67 5.25
C SER A 79 6.38 4.33 5.98
N ILE A 80 7.44 3.53 6.01
CA ILE A 80 7.46 2.22 6.67
C ILE A 80 6.96 2.32 8.13
N PHE A 81 7.29 3.39 8.86
CA PHE A 81 6.90 3.57 10.26
C PHE A 81 5.39 3.61 10.50
N TYR A 82 4.61 3.92 9.47
CA TYR A 82 3.15 4.03 9.55
C TYR A 82 2.45 2.89 8.80
N SER A 83 3.14 2.27 7.84
CA SER A 83 2.58 1.20 6.99
C SER A 83 2.69 -0.20 7.60
N VAL A 84 3.57 -0.41 8.59
CA VAL A 84 3.75 -1.73 9.20
C VAL A 84 3.79 -1.68 10.72
N GLU A 85 3.34 -2.77 11.33
CA GLU A 85 3.48 -3.03 12.75
C GLU A 85 4.56 -4.09 12.97
N TYR A 86 5.57 -3.75 13.76
CA TYR A 86 6.73 -4.59 14.04
C TYR A 86 6.76 -5.01 15.51
N THR A 87 7.01 -6.29 15.77
CA THR A 87 7.27 -6.79 17.12
C THR A 87 8.47 -7.73 17.10
N ARG A 88 9.51 -7.41 17.86
CA ARG A 88 10.66 -8.31 18.04
C ARG A 88 10.31 -9.46 18.97
N LEU A 89 10.74 -10.67 18.61
CA LEU A 89 10.55 -11.91 19.36
C LEU A 89 11.92 -12.62 19.51
N ASP A 90 12.71 -12.23 20.52
CA ASP A 90 14.06 -12.73 20.77
C ASP A 90 14.99 -12.71 19.53
N SER A 91 15.09 -13.86 18.85
CA SER A 91 15.93 -14.13 17.68
C SER A 91 15.16 -14.11 16.36
N VAL A 92 13.87 -13.77 16.39
CA VAL A 92 12.94 -13.68 15.26
C VAL A 92 12.04 -12.44 15.43
N TYR A 93 11.09 -12.22 14.51
CA TYR A 93 10.15 -11.10 14.61
C TYR A 93 8.78 -11.40 13.97
N GLU A 94 7.79 -10.59 14.35
CA GLU A 94 6.49 -10.47 13.70
C GLU A 94 6.43 -9.13 12.96
N LEU A 95 5.82 -9.14 11.77
CA LEU A 95 5.62 -7.95 10.94
C LEU A 95 4.27 -8.01 10.23
N ASN A 96 3.40 -7.03 10.46
CA ASN A 96 2.08 -6.94 9.86
C ASN A 96 1.96 -5.67 9.02
N ILE A 97 1.18 -5.71 7.94
CA ILE A 97 0.78 -4.48 7.24
C ILE A 97 -0.34 -3.82 8.05
N ASN A 98 -0.23 -2.51 8.29
CA ASN A 98 -1.29 -1.71 8.88
C ASN A 98 -2.25 -1.22 7.79
N PHE A 99 -3.35 -1.95 7.57
CA PHE A 99 -4.37 -1.59 6.60
C PHE A 99 -5.34 -0.49 7.06
N GLU A 100 -5.20 0.00 8.31
CA GLU A 100 -6.00 1.13 8.81
C GLU A 100 -5.51 2.48 8.29
N HIS A 101 -4.28 2.53 7.76
CA HIS A 101 -3.74 3.72 7.12
C HIS A 101 -3.75 3.55 5.59
N SER A 102 -4.78 4.11 4.95
CA SER A 102 -4.78 4.25 3.49
C SER A 102 -3.92 5.43 3.06
N PHE A 103 -3.13 5.23 2.01
CA PHE A 103 -2.37 6.31 1.37
C PHE A 103 -3.26 7.32 0.65
N PHE A 104 -4.47 6.92 0.25
CA PHE A 104 -5.39 7.72 -0.54
C PHE A 104 -6.63 8.22 0.23
N GLY A 105 -6.72 7.92 1.54
CA GLY A 105 -7.67 8.57 2.46
C GLY A 105 -9.08 7.99 2.50
N ASP A 106 -9.35 6.88 1.81
CA ASP A 106 -10.67 6.24 1.78
C ASP A 106 -10.66 5.01 2.70
N GLU A 107 -10.80 5.24 4.01
CA GLU A 107 -10.66 4.22 5.06
C GLU A 107 -11.69 3.07 4.94
N GLU A 108 -12.79 3.27 4.22
CA GLU A 108 -13.78 2.24 3.94
C GLU A 108 -13.30 1.20 2.93
N LYS A 109 -12.34 1.56 2.06
CA LYS A 109 -11.79 0.68 1.01
C LYS A 109 -10.48 0.05 1.48
N LYS A 110 -10.59 -0.89 2.42
CA LYS A 110 -9.44 -1.58 3.01
C LYS A 110 -8.69 -2.39 1.94
N ALA A 111 -7.40 -2.10 1.78
CA ALA A 111 -6.49 -2.99 1.09
C ALA A 111 -6.51 -4.35 1.80
N GLY A 112 -6.91 -5.38 1.09
CA GLY A 112 -7.28 -6.64 1.72
C GLY A 112 -7.11 -7.78 0.74
N GLN A 113 -5.86 -8.08 0.39
CA GLN A 113 -5.54 -9.30 -0.39
C GLN A 113 -4.06 -9.65 -0.51
N LEU A 114 -3.12 -8.86 0.00
CA LEU A 114 -1.70 -9.21 -0.09
C LEU A 114 -1.43 -10.52 0.64
N LYS A 115 -0.97 -11.51 -0.12
CA LYS A 115 -0.52 -12.82 0.38
C LYS A 115 0.74 -13.20 -0.36
N TYR A 116 1.77 -13.56 0.39
CA TYR A 116 3.04 -14.01 -0.16
C TYR A 116 3.13 -15.53 -0.15
N PRO A 117 3.71 -16.14 -1.20
CA PRO A 117 3.83 -17.59 -1.26
C PRO A 117 4.86 -18.11 -0.23
N PRO A 118 4.79 -19.37 0.22
CA PRO A 118 5.64 -19.90 1.30
C PRO A 118 7.15 -19.69 1.11
N GLU A 119 7.64 -19.74 -0.13
CA GLU A 119 9.04 -19.55 -0.50
C GLU A 119 9.56 -18.13 -0.25
N PHE A 120 8.68 -17.11 -0.26
CA PHE A 120 9.05 -15.73 0.04
C PHE A 120 9.60 -15.60 1.47
N TRP A 121 9.07 -16.40 2.40
CA TRP A 121 9.41 -16.35 3.81
C TRP A 121 10.69 -17.11 4.16
N LYS A 122 11.23 -17.89 3.22
CA LYS A 122 12.38 -18.75 3.49
C LYS A 122 13.64 -17.92 3.69
N GLY A 123 14.27 -18.09 4.85
CA GLY A 123 15.52 -17.40 5.21
C GLY A 123 15.32 -16.05 5.90
N LEU A 124 14.08 -15.60 6.10
CA LEU A 124 13.75 -14.42 6.88
C LEU A 124 13.58 -14.76 8.36
N GLY A 125 13.77 -13.77 9.25
CA GLY A 125 13.39 -13.84 10.65
C GLY A 125 11.90 -13.68 10.92
N CYS A 126 11.11 -13.35 9.91
CA CYS A 126 9.67 -13.09 10.04
C CYS A 126 8.88 -14.39 10.26
N VAL A 127 8.53 -14.69 11.51
CA VAL A 127 7.80 -15.92 11.86
C VAL A 127 6.29 -15.76 11.72
N LYS A 128 5.75 -14.56 11.95
CA LYS A 128 4.32 -14.25 11.90
C LYS A 128 4.05 -12.96 11.10
N SER A 129 2.96 -12.96 10.34
CA SER A 129 2.48 -11.82 9.56
C SER A 129 1.02 -12.02 9.14
N ASN A 130 0.23 -10.94 9.02
CA ASN A 130 -1.13 -10.97 8.48
C ASN A 130 -1.19 -11.24 6.96
N VAL A 131 -0.07 -11.08 6.26
CA VAL A 131 0.08 -11.37 4.82
C VAL A 131 0.84 -12.69 4.55
N LYS A 132 1.14 -13.44 5.61
CA LYS A 132 1.63 -14.83 5.56
C LYS A 132 0.47 -15.82 5.54
#